data_AF-A0A6N7MHI4-F1
#
_entry.id   AF-A0A6N7MHI4-F1
#
_cell.length_a   1.000
_cell.length_b   1.000
_cell.length_c   1.000
_cell.angle_alpha   90.00
_cell.angle_beta   90.00
_cell.angle_gamma   90.00
#
_symmetry.space_group_name_H-M   'P 1'
#
loop_
_entity.id
_entity.type
_entity.pdbx_description
1 polymer ?
#
loop_
_entity_poly.entity_id
_entity_poly.type
_entity_poly.pdbx_seq_one_letter_code
_entity_poly.pdbx_strand_id
1 'polypeptide(L)'
;RGGENIKRCFTCGTCVAGCPITEVDEEFNCRRIVRQILLGMREEVLSSPAIWLCLECYRCYARCPQKVNFTDIMKILRYLAIKGNYVPAQTSERVEDLDRFIQEIRCSFIKHALKPEEKIAKEIKSKIDQKLNTIKSYH
;
A
#
# COMPACT_ATOMS: atom_id res chain seq x y z
N ARG A 1 2.48 16.28 -10.43
CA ARG A 1 2.00 17.11 -9.30
C ARG A 1 1.96 16.21 -8.06
N GLY A 2 2.44 16.64 -6.90
CA GLY A 2 2.46 15.85 -5.65
C GLY A 2 3.74 15.96 -4.82
N GLY A 3 4.88 16.27 -5.45
CA GLY A 3 6.19 16.36 -4.79
C GLY A 3 6.61 17.77 -4.36
N GLU A 4 5.79 18.79 -4.56
CA GLU A 4 6.17 20.21 -4.45
C GLU A 4 6.68 20.57 -3.03
N ASN A 5 6.06 19.98 -2.01
CA ASN A 5 6.42 20.23 -0.61
C ASN A 5 7.41 19.23 -0.03
N ILE A 6 7.90 18.24 -0.79
CA ILE A 6 8.72 17.15 -0.23
C ILE A 6 9.97 17.64 0.49
N LYS A 7 10.60 18.71 -0.02
CA LYS A 7 11.79 19.35 0.58
C LYS A 7 11.52 20.05 1.91
N ARG A 8 10.24 20.29 2.25
CA ARG A 8 9.82 20.86 3.55
C ARG A 8 9.76 19.80 4.65
N CYS A 9 9.91 18.52 4.32
CA CYS A 9 9.90 17.45 5.31
C CYS A 9 11.05 17.60 6.32
N PHE A 10 10.69 17.84 7.57
CA PHE A 10 11.57 17.86 8.75
C PHE A 10 11.52 16.56 9.59
N THR A 11 11.07 15.45 9.00
CA THR A 11 11.15 14.11 9.62
C THR A 11 10.43 13.90 10.96
N CYS A 12 9.37 14.68 11.28
CA CYS A 12 8.62 14.56 12.54
C CYS A 12 7.98 13.20 12.85
N GLY A 13 7.76 12.33 11.84
CA GLY A 13 7.20 10.99 12.05
C GLY A 13 5.67 10.90 12.12
N THR A 14 4.91 12.00 12.04
CA THR A 14 3.43 11.97 12.06
C THR A 14 2.82 11.05 10.99
N CYS A 15 3.44 10.98 9.81
CA CYS A 15 3.01 10.09 8.74
C CYS A 15 3.17 8.60 9.06
N VAL A 16 4.14 8.24 9.89
CA VAL A 16 4.41 6.86 10.34
C VAL A 16 3.43 6.49 11.44
N ALA A 17 3.30 7.35 12.46
CA ALA A 17 2.40 7.12 13.60
C ALA A 17 0.91 7.03 13.24
N GLY A 18 0.49 7.56 12.09
CA GLY A 18 -0.89 7.49 11.62
C GLY A 18 -1.14 6.48 10.51
N CYS A 19 -0.15 5.66 10.16
CA CYS A 19 -0.24 4.74 9.03
C CYS A 19 -0.76 3.37 9.47
N PRO A 20 -1.89 2.90 8.92
CA PRO A 20 -2.42 1.57 9.26
C PRO A 20 -1.52 0.42 8.75
N ILE A 21 -0.65 0.69 7.76
CA ILE A 21 0.29 -0.32 7.27
C ILE A 21 1.46 -0.45 8.22
N THR A 22 2.01 0.66 8.73
CA THR A 22 3.08 0.59 9.75
C THR A 22 2.62 -0.14 11.01
N GLU A 23 1.32 -0.07 11.36
CA GLU A 23 0.75 -0.83 12.49
C GLU A 23 0.79 -2.36 12.29
N VAL A 24 0.85 -2.82 11.05
CA VAL A 24 0.83 -4.26 10.68
C VAL A 24 2.20 -4.74 10.21
N ASP A 25 2.97 -3.87 9.58
CA ASP A 25 4.29 -4.12 9.00
C ASP A 25 5.22 -2.97 9.35
N GLU A 26 6.07 -3.18 10.37
CA GLU A 26 7.02 -2.19 10.86
C GLU A 26 8.12 -1.83 9.84
N GLU A 27 8.33 -2.66 8.82
CA GLU A 27 9.27 -2.35 7.75
C GLU A 27 8.74 -1.25 6.82
N PHE A 28 7.41 -1.10 6.70
CA PHE A 28 6.83 0.01 5.95
C PHE A 28 6.94 1.32 6.72
N ASN A 29 7.73 2.27 6.19
CA ASN A 29 7.99 3.54 6.85
C ASN A 29 7.94 4.73 5.89
N CYS A 30 6.85 5.50 5.95
CA CYS A 30 6.65 6.70 5.13
C CYS A 30 7.82 7.70 5.22
N ARG A 31 8.32 7.94 6.45
CA ARG A 31 9.40 8.90 6.70
C ARG A 31 10.72 8.43 6.06
N ARG A 32 11.02 7.13 6.12
CA ARG A 32 12.19 6.52 5.48
C ARG A 32 12.15 6.72 3.96
N ILE A 33 11.01 6.41 3.34
CA ILE A 33 10.82 6.58 1.89
C ILE A 33 11.02 8.05 1.48
N VAL A 34 10.41 9.00 2.21
CA VAL A 34 10.63 10.44 1.94
C VAL A 34 12.11 10.81 2.05
N ARG A 35 12.83 10.29 3.05
CA ARG A 35 14.25 10.59 3.21
C ARG A 35 15.09 10.00 2.08
N GLN A 36 14.82 8.77 1.65
CA GLN A 36 15.50 8.14 0.51
C GLN A 36 15.32 8.95 -0.78
N ILE A 37 14.12 9.46 -1.04
CA ILE A 37 13.86 10.34 -2.19
C ILE A 37 14.71 11.62 -2.10
N LEU A 38 14.75 12.26 -0.93
CA LEU A 38 15.54 13.49 -0.73
C LEU A 38 17.05 13.27 -0.84
N LEU A 39 17.52 12.05 -0.57
CA LEU A 39 18.92 11.63 -0.72
C LEU A 39 19.26 11.19 -2.16
N GLY A 40 18.29 11.16 -3.08
CA GLY A 40 18.52 10.77 -4.46
C GLY A 40 18.64 9.25 -4.68
N MET A 41 18.20 8.44 -3.72
CA MET A 41 18.24 6.96 -3.77
C MET A 41 17.14 6.40 -4.68
N ARG A 42 17.23 6.73 -5.97
CA ARG A 42 16.18 6.46 -6.96
C ARG A 42 15.96 4.97 -7.17
N GLU A 43 17.04 4.22 -7.38
CA GLU A 43 16.96 2.80 -7.72
C GLU A 43 16.41 1.99 -6.54
N GLU A 44 16.85 2.31 -5.33
CA GLU A 44 16.40 1.67 -4.10
C GLU A 44 14.92 1.95 -3.84
N VAL A 45 14.44 3.16 -4.09
CA VAL A 45 13.02 3.50 -3.90
C VAL A 45 12.15 2.82 -4.97
N LEU A 46 12.56 2.86 -6.25
CA LEU A 46 11.74 2.34 -7.35
C LEU A 46 11.71 0.81 -7.43
N SER A 47 12.76 0.13 -6.95
CA SER A 47 12.79 -1.34 -6.82
C SER A 47 12.15 -1.86 -5.53
N SER A 48 11.89 -1.00 -4.55
CA SER A 48 11.39 -1.43 -3.25
C SER A 48 9.93 -1.91 -3.31
N PRO A 49 9.61 -3.10 -2.76
CA PRO A 49 8.22 -3.54 -2.62
C PRO A 49 7.42 -2.62 -1.69
N ALA A 50 8.08 -1.87 -0.81
CA ALA A 50 7.42 -0.97 0.14
C ALA A 50 6.52 0.06 -0.57
N ILE A 51 6.84 0.49 -1.80
CA ILE A 51 6.00 1.46 -2.51
C ILE A 51 4.62 0.90 -2.87
N TRP A 52 4.48 -0.42 -2.94
CA TRP A 52 3.25 -1.14 -3.26
C TRP A 52 2.42 -1.46 -2.02
N LEU A 53 2.99 -1.37 -0.81
CA LEU A 53 2.26 -1.61 0.44
C LEU A 53 1.34 -0.44 0.84
N CYS A 54 1.59 0.77 0.33
CA CYS A 54 0.80 1.94 0.69
C CYS A 54 -0.67 1.82 0.24
N LEU A 55 -1.63 2.00 1.15
CA LEU A 55 -3.07 1.98 0.83
C LEU A 55 -3.59 3.24 0.13
N GLU A 56 -2.73 4.23 -0.13
CA GLU A 56 -3.11 5.53 -0.70
C GLU A 56 -4.27 6.24 0.05
N CYS A 57 -4.39 5.99 1.36
CA CYS A 57 -5.54 6.42 2.17
C CYS A 57 -5.52 7.90 2.62
N TYR A 58 -4.55 8.71 2.17
CA TYR A 58 -4.38 10.13 2.50
C TYR A 58 -4.22 10.53 3.98
N ARG A 59 -4.23 9.60 4.94
CA ARG A 59 -4.06 9.90 6.38
C ARG A 59 -2.77 10.67 6.70
N CYS A 60 -1.66 10.27 6.08
CA CYS A 60 -0.37 10.91 6.25
C CYS A 60 -0.35 12.35 5.71
N TYR A 61 -1.02 12.62 4.59
CA TYR A 61 -1.15 13.96 4.03
C TYR A 61 -2.01 14.86 4.93
N ALA A 62 -3.17 14.37 5.37
CA ALA A 62 -4.10 15.13 6.21
C ALA A 62 -3.44 15.63 7.51
N ARG A 63 -2.56 14.82 8.10
CA ARG A 63 -1.88 15.12 9.36
C ARG A 63 -0.50 15.78 9.18
N CYS A 64 0.01 15.91 7.97
CA CYS A 64 1.34 16.47 7.75
C CYS A 64 1.36 17.98 8.04
N PRO A 65 2.16 18.46 9.02
CA PRO A 65 2.26 19.90 9.30
C PRO A 65 2.92 20.68 8.15
N GLN A 66 3.72 20.00 7.33
CA GLN A 66 4.44 20.57 6.19
C GLN A 66 3.71 20.36 4.85
N LYS A 67 2.50 19.79 4.87
CA LYS A 67 1.68 19.50 3.67
C LYS A 67 2.45 18.71 2.59
N VAL A 68 3.32 17.79 3.00
CA VAL A 68 3.96 16.81 2.11
C VAL A 68 2.88 15.82 1.67
N ASN A 69 2.52 15.85 0.39
CA ASN A 69 1.53 14.94 -0.18
C ASN A 69 2.16 13.58 -0.50
N PHE A 70 2.46 12.84 0.57
CA PHE A 70 3.08 11.52 0.47
C PHE A 70 2.27 10.56 -0.41
N THR A 71 0.93 10.61 -0.33
CA THR A 71 0.06 9.74 -1.13
C THR A 71 0.25 9.95 -2.63
N ASP A 72 0.27 11.20 -3.10
CA ASP A 72 0.51 11.46 -4.53
C ASP A 72 1.96 11.16 -4.94
N ILE A 73 2.91 11.32 -4.02
CA ILE A 73 4.29 10.85 -4.22
C ILE A 73 4.30 9.34 -4.47
N MET A 74 3.59 8.54 -3.67
CA MET A 74 3.52 7.08 -3.87
C MET A 74 2.94 6.69 -5.23
N LYS A 75 1.87 7.36 -5.67
CA LYS A 75 1.29 7.16 -7.02
C LYS A 75 2.32 7.41 -8.12
N ILE A 76 3.09 8.50 -7.99
CA ILE A 76 4.16 8.82 -8.94
C ILE A 76 5.27 7.75 -8.89
N LEU A 77 5.67 7.29 -7.70
CA LEU A 77 6.71 6.26 -7.58
C LEU A 77 6.28 4.95 -8.24
N ARG A 78 5.03 4.49 -8.05
CA ARG A 78 4.49 3.31 -8.72
C ARG A 78 4.50 3.44 -10.24
N TYR A 79 4.07 4.60 -10.75
CA TYR A 79 4.14 4.91 -12.17
C TYR A 79 5.59 4.87 -12.70
N LEU A 80 6.52 5.48 -11.97
CA LEU A 80 7.94 5.50 -12.36
C LEU A 80 8.60 4.12 -12.27
N ALA A 81 8.19 3.28 -11.30
CA ALA A 81 8.69 1.92 -11.16
C ALA A 81 8.28 1.07 -12.38
N ILE A 82 7.03 1.16 -12.82
CA ILE A 82 6.55 0.50 -14.05
C ILE A 82 7.27 1.06 -15.28
N LYS A 83 7.27 2.39 -15.46
CA LYS A 83 7.89 3.02 -16.63
C LYS A 83 9.40 2.73 -16.73
N GLY A 84 10.07 2.60 -15.58
CA GLY A 84 11.48 2.27 -15.48
C GLY A 84 11.79 0.78 -15.53
N ASN A 85 10.80 -0.09 -15.75
CA ASN A 85 10.95 -1.55 -15.75
C ASN A 85 11.52 -2.13 -14.45
N TYR A 86 11.32 -1.46 -13.31
CA TYR A 86 11.68 -2.00 -11.99
C TYR A 86 10.72 -3.12 -11.56
N VAL A 87 9.51 -3.13 -12.13
CA VAL A 87 8.49 -4.17 -11.94
C VAL A 87 7.76 -4.43 -13.28
N PRO A 88 7.08 -5.59 -13.43
CA PRO A 88 6.23 -5.85 -14.59
C PRO A 88 5.12 -4.81 -14.77
N ALA A 89 4.72 -4.54 -16.02
CA ALA A 89 3.68 -3.56 -16.33
C ALA A 89 2.32 -3.89 -15.68
N GLN A 90 2.03 -5.18 -15.49
CA GLN A 90 0.78 -5.69 -14.90
C GLN A 90 0.75 -5.57 -13.36
N THR A 91 1.82 -5.08 -12.72
CA THR A 91 1.90 -5.01 -11.26
C THR A 91 0.77 -4.18 -10.66
N SER A 92 0.40 -3.04 -11.27
CA SER A 92 -0.71 -2.22 -10.75
C SER A 92 -2.03 -2.97 -10.78
N GLU A 93 -2.36 -3.61 -11.91
CA GLU A 93 -3.59 -4.42 -12.05
C GLU A 93 -3.63 -5.56 -11.01
N ARG A 94 -2.51 -6.26 -10.80
CA ARG A 94 -2.42 -7.32 -9.79
C ARG A 94 -2.67 -6.82 -8.37
N VAL A 95 -2.15 -5.64 -8.03
CA VAL A 95 -2.35 -5.03 -6.70
C VAL A 95 -3.79 -4.57 -6.54
N GLU A 96 -4.39 -3.96 -7.57
CA GLU A 96 -5.81 -3.55 -7.54
C GLU A 96 -6.76 -4.74 -7.38
N ASP A 97 -6.49 -5.85 -8.07
CA ASP A 97 -7.26 -7.08 -7.94
C ASP A 97 -7.08 -7.76 -6.57
N LEU A 98 -5.91 -7.62 -5.95
CA LEU A 98 -5.67 -8.06 -4.58
C LEU A 98 -6.44 -7.19 -3.58
N ASP A 99 -6.38 -5.87 -3.74
CA ASP A 99 -7.10 -4.93 -2.89
C ASP A 99 -8.61 -5.18 -2.92
N ARG A 100 -9.19 -5.38 -4.11
CA ARG A 100 -10.61 -5.73 -4.28
C ARG A 100 -10.95 -7.01 -3.51
N PHE A 101 -10.14 -8.06 -3.68
CA PHE A 101 -10.33 -9.33 -3.00
C PHE A 101 -10.29 -9.17 -1.47
N ILE A 102 -9.30 -8.44 -0.94
CA ILE A 102 -9.18 -8.18 0.50
C ILE A 102 -10.41 -7.43 1.02
N GLN A 103 -10.94 -6.46 0.29
CA GLN A 103 -12.17 -5.75 0.69
C GLN A 103 -13.39 -6.67 0.72
N GLU A 104 -13.53 -7.59 -0.23
CA GLU A 104 -14.61 -8.58 -0.22
C GLU A 104 -14.54 -9.50 1.01
N ILE A 105 -13.33 -9.97 1.33
CA ILE A 105 -13.09 -10.81 2.50
C ILE A 105 -13.38 -10.04 3.78
N ARG A 106 -12.89 -8.80 3.90
CA ARG A 106 -13.18 -7.91 5.04
C ARG A 106 -14.70 -7.73 5.24
N CYS A 107 -15.44 -7.43 4.18
CA CYS A 107 -16.89 -7.28 4.24
C CYS A 107 -17.58 -8.58 4.71
N SER A 108 -17.09 -9.74 4.27
CA SER A 108 -17.61 -11.05 4.66
C SER A 108 -17.34 -11.33 6.15
N PHE A 109 -16.12 -11.04 6.64
CA PHE A 109 -15.79 -11.15 8.06
C PHE A 109 -16.63 -10.22 8.94
N ILE A 110 -16.89 -8.99 8.51
CA ILE A 110 -17.76 -8.07 9.26
C ILE A 110 -19.18 -8.62 9.34
N LYS A 111 -19.74 -9.13 8.22
CA LYS A 111 -21.07 -9.75 8.22
C LYS A 111 -21.13 -10.93 9.18
N HIS A 112 -20.12 -11.80 9.17
CA HIS A 112 -20.03 -12.93 10.10
C HIS A 112 -19.89 -12.48 11.57
N ALA A 113 -19.07 -11.46 11.84
CA ALA A 113 -18.90 -10.93 13.20
C ALA A 113 -20.19 -10.32 13.77
N LEU A 114 -21.02 -9.70 12.92
CA LEU A 114 -22.32 -9.15 13.31
C LEU A 114 -23.42 -10.22 13.36
N LYS A 115 -23.35 -11.23 12.50
CA LYS A 115 -24.28 -12.37 12.41
C LYS A 115 -23.50 -13.67 12.16
N PRO A 116 -23.17 -14.40 13.23
CA PRO A 116 -22.34 -15.60 13.12
C PRO A 116 -23.08 -16.74 12.40
N GLU A 117 -22.86 -16.85 11.10
CA GLU A 117 -23.39 -17.93 10.26
C GLU A 117 -22.27 -18.82 9.72
N GLU A 118 -22.39 -20.14 9.89
CA GLU A 118 -21.40 -21.11 9.42
C GLU A 118 -21.22 -21.07 7.90
N LYS A 119 -22.30 -20.76 7.16
CA LYS A 119 -22.27 -20.60 5.70
C LYS A 119 -21.27 -19.51 5.28
N ILE A 120 -21.28 -18.36 5.96
CA ILE A 120 -20.38 -17.25 5.65
C ILE A 120 -18.92 -17.64 5.90
N ALA A 121 -18.64 -18.37 6.99
CA ALA A 121 -17.29 -18.86 7.29
C ALA A 121 -16.77 -19.82 6.20
N LYS A 122 -17.61 -20.72 5.70
CA LYS A 122 -17.29 -21.62 4.58
C LYS A 122 -17.02 -20.86 3.28
N GLU A 123 -17.83 -19.84 2.98
CA GLU A 123 -17.63 -18.97 1.81
C GLU A 123 -16.31 -18.19 1.87
N ILE A 124 -15.96 -17.60 3.03
CA ILE A 124 -14.68 -16.92 3.25
C ILE A 124 -13.52 -17.86 2.96
N LYS A 125 -13.53 -19.05 3.57
CA LYS A 125 -12.47 -20.05 3.39
C LYS A 125 -12.34 -20.45 1.91
N SER A 126 -13.45 -20.77 1.26
CA SER A 126 -13.45 -21.16 -0.16
C SER A 126 -12.87 -20.06 -1.06
N LYS A 127 -13.23 -18.80 -0.84
CA LYS A 127 -12.68 -17.66 -1.61
C LYS A 127 -11.17 -17.48 -1.40
N ILE A 128 -10.69 -17.63 -0.18
CA ILE A 128 -9.25 -17.57 0.13
C ILE A 128 -8.50 -18.71 -0.56
N ASP A 129 -9.00 -19.94 -0.45
CA ASP A 129 -8.38 -21.11 -1.08
C ASP A 129 -8.31 -20.95 -2.62
N GLN A 130 -9.40 -20.48 -3.24
CA GLN A 130 -9.43 -20.18 -4.67
C GLN A 130 -8.37 -19.14 -5.06
N LYS A 131 -8.30 -18.01 -4.34
CA LYS A 131 -7.33 -16.95 -4.63
C LYS A 131 -5.89 -17.43 -4.45
N LEU A 132 -5.60 -18.20 -3.41
CA LEU A 132 -4.27 -18.78 -3.19
C LEU A 132 -3.86 -19.73 -4.31
N ASN A 133 -4.79 -20.53 -4.84
CA ASN A 133 -4.53 -21.41 -5.97
C ASN A 133 -4.22 -20.63 -7.26
N THR A 134 -4.94 -19.52 -7.52
CA THR A 134 -4.64 -18.63 -8.65
C THR A 134 -3.29 -17.93 -8.49
N ILE A 135 -2.88 -17.57 -7.28
CA ILE A 135 -1.60 -16.89 -7.06
C ILE A 135 -0.41 -17.83 -7.29
N LYS A 136 -0.53 -19.10 -6.88
CA LYS A 136 0.52 -20.12 -7.06
C LYS A 136 0.87 -20.40 -8.53
N SER A 137 -0.01 -20.08 -9.48
CA SER A 137 0.24 -20.26 -10.91
C SER A 137 0.99 -19.09 -11.59
N TYR A 138 1.35 -18.02 -10.85
CA TYR A 138 2.16 -16.91 -11.40
C TYR A 138 3.67 -17.16 -11.32
N HIS A 139 4.09 -18.29 -10.74
CA HIS A 139 5.46 -18.82 -10.76
C HIS A 139 5.56 -19.97 -11.75
#